data_AF-A0A3B8MF32-F1
#
_entry.id   AF-A0A3B8MF32-F1
#
_cell.length_a   1.000
_cell.length_b   1.000
_cell.length_c   1.000
_cell.angle_alpha   90.00
_cell.angle_beta   90.00
_cell.angle_gamma   90.00
#
_symmetry.space_group_name_H-M   'P 1'
#
loop_
_entity.id
_entity.type
_entity.pdbx_description
1 polymer ?
#
loop_
_entity_poly.entity_id
_entity_poly.type
_entity_poly.pdbx_seq_one_letter_code
_entity_poly.pdbx_strand_id
1 'polypeptide(L)'
;MTNRLFIPGPTPIPQAVQDAMAEPIVYHRGPDFPELLTGVVEDAKKLFPTQDELFLLSSSGSGVMEAAVVNTLSPGDRVIVAQAGNFGARWSDICNAYRIEVVSI
;
A
#
# COMPACT_ATOMS: atom_id res chain seq x y z
N MET A 1 26.55 -1.28 16.50
CA MET A 1 26.11 0.13 16.54
C MET A 1 24.61 0.15 16.31
N THR A 2 23.82 0.74 17.20
CA THR A 2 22.37 0.87 16.95
C THR A 2 22.18 1.93 15.86
N ASN A 3 21.83 1.49 14.66
CA ASN A 3 21.63 2.37 13.51
C ASN A 3 20.34 3.16 13.75
N ARG A 4 20.45 4.39 14.28
CA ARG A 4 19.28 5.22 14.58
C ARG A 4 18.83 5.90 13.29
N LEU A 5 17.66 5.50 12.78
CA LEU A 5 17.03 6.10 11.62
C LEU A 5 16.07 7.20 12.06
N PHE A 6 16.35 8.44 11.65
CA PHE A 6 15.50 9.62 11.89
C PHE A 6 14.94 10.19 10.59
N ILE A 7 14.58 9.31 9.66
CA ILE A 7 13.93 9.63 8.39
C ILE A 7 12.48 9.13 8.45
N PRO A 8 11.54 9.70 7.66
CA PRO A 8 10.13 9.31 7.69
C PRO A 8 9.83 7.96 7.01
N GLY A 9 10.85 7.13 6.80
CA GLY A 9 10.76 5.86 6.09
C GLY A 9 12.04 5.54 5.32
N PRO A 10 12.57 4.30 5.38
CA PRO A 10 12.15 3.22 6.28
C PRO A 10 12.45 3.53 7.76
N THR A 11 11.78 2.83 8.67
CA THR A 11 11.97 2.93 10.12
C THR A 11 12.75 1.72 10.66
N PRO A 12 13.32 1.78 11.87
CA PRO A 12 13.89 0.59 12.50
C PRO A 12 12.84 -0.51 12.63
N ILE A 13 13.22 -1.75 12.32
CA ILE A 13 12.33 -2.92 12.36
C ILE A 13 12.38 -3.53 13.77
N PRO A 14 11.24 -3.78 14.45
CA PRO A 14 11.23 -4.47 15.74
C PRO A 14 11.90 -5.84 15.67
N GLN A 15 12.56 -6.27 16.74
CA GLN A 15 13.32 -7.54 16.74
C GLN A 15 12.45 -8.74 16.33
N ALA A 16 11.23 -8.85 16.87
CA ALA A 16 10.31 -9.94 16.53
C ALA A 16 9.97 -10.01 15.02
N VAL A 17 9.94 -8.86 14.33
CA VAL A 17 9.70 -8.82 12.88
C VAL A 17 10.98 -9.23 12.13
N GLN A 18 12.16 -8.85 12.61
CA GLN A 18 13.42 -9.31 12.04
C GLN A 18 13.58 -10.83 12.17
N ASP A 19 13.20 -11.40 13.31
CA ASP A 19 13.24 -12.84 13.56
C ASP A 19 12.29 -13.57 12.61
N ALA A 20 11.05 -13.08 12.44
CA ALA A 20 10.10 -13.64 11.48
C ALA A 20 10.59 -13.54 10.02
N MET A 21 11.28 -12.46 9.64
CA MET A 21 11.88 -12.31 8.31
C MET A 21 13.05 -13.27 8.05
N ALA A 22 13.66 -13.82 9.10
CA ALA A 22 14.77 -14.76 9.00
C ALA A 22 14.29 -16.23 8.88
N GLU A 23 12.99 -16.49 9.05
CA GLU A 23 12.42 -17.83 8.89
C GLU A 23 12.45 -18.30 7.42
N PRO A 24 12.43 -19.62 7.16
CA PRO A 24 12.28 -20.16 5.82
C PRO A 24 11.02 -19.61 5.12
N ILE A 25 11.12 -19.35 3.82
CA ILE A 25 9.99 -18.83 3.04
C ILE A 25 8.80 -19.80 3.06
N VAL A 26 7.61 -19.27 3.29
CA VAL A 26 6.35 -20.02 3.19
C VAL A 26 5.97 -20.21 1.72
N TYR A 27 5.63 -21.44 1.34
CA TYR A 27 5.12 -21.71 0.00
C TYR A 27 3.73 -21.08 -0.18
N HIS A 28 3.63 -20.03 -0.99
CA HIS A 28 2.40 -19.24 -1.18
C HIS A 28 1.19 -20.00 -1.78
N ARG A 29 1.39 -21.22 -2.29
CA ARG A 29 0.28 -22.11 -2.71
C ARG A 29 0.21 -23.39 -1.87
N GLY A 30 0.93 -23.41 -0.75
CA GLY A 30 0.92 -24.50 0.22
C GLY A 30 -0.32 -24.42 1.12
N PRO A 31 -0.61 -25.50 1.86
CA PRO A 31 -1.81 -25.59 2.70
C PRO A 31 -1.82 -24.57 3.84
N ASP A 32 -0.66 -24.11 4.30
CA ASP A 32 -0.56 -23.20 5.47
C ASP A 32 -0.72 -21.71 5.09
N PHE A 33 -0.52 -21.36 3.82
CA PHE A 33 -0.54 -19.95 3.38
C PHE A 33 -1.92 -19.27 3.45
N PRO A 34 -3.05 -19.94 3.11
CA PRO A 34 -4.37 -19.32 3.20
C PRO A 34 -4.71 -18.83 4.61
N GLU A 35 -4.37 -19.61 5.65
CA GLU A 35 -4.60 -19.21 7.04
C GLU A 35 -3.74 -18.00 7.43
N LEU A 36 -2.45 -18.02 7.06
CA LEU A 36 -1.54 -16.90 7.26
C LEU A 36 -2.07 -15.62 6.59
N LEU A 37 -2.44 -15.69 5.31
CA LEU A 37 -2.92 -14.54 4.55
C LEU A 37 -4.21 -13.97 5.15
N THR A 38 -5.17 -14.85 5.48
CA THR A 38 -6.46 -14.44 6.04
C THR A 38 -6.27 -13.79 7.41
N GLY A 39 -5.39 -14.35 8.26
CA GLY A 39 -5.06 -13.76 9.56
C GLY A 39 -4.49 -12.34 9.43
N VAL A 40 -3.55 -12.13 8.49
CA VAL A 40 -2.97 -10.79 8.24
C VAL A 40 -4.03 -9.81 7.75
N VAL A 41 -4.93 -10.23 6.86
CA VAL A 41 -6.03 -9.38 6.37
C VAL A 41 -6.97 -8.96 7.50
N GLU A 42 -7.37 -9.89 8.36
CA GLU A 42 -8.26 -9.60 9.49
C GLU A 42 -7.62 -8.70 10.54
N ASP A 43 -6.31 -8.86 10.82
CA ASP A 43 -5.58 -7.94 11.68
C ASP A 43 -5.44 -6.55 11.05
N ALA A 44 -5.21 -6.47 9.73
CA ALA A 44 -5.15 -5.19 9.03
C ALA A 44 -6.48 -4.43 9.06
N LYS A 45 -7.63 -5.12 8.96
CA LYS A 45 -8.95 -4.48 9.08
C LYS A 45 -9.17 -3.78 10.43
N LYS A 46 -8.57 -4.29 11.50
CA LYS A 46 -8.59 -3.65 12.83
C LYS A 46 -7.85 -2.31 12.85
N LEU A 47 -6.83 -2.14 11.99
CA LEU A 47 -6.06 -0.89 11.86
C LEU A 47 -6.78 0.17 11.03
N PHE A 48 -7.55 -0.24 10.01
CA PHE A 48 -8.27 0.64 9.07
C PHE A 48 -9.76 0.82 9.40
N PRO A 49 -10.16 0.60 10.66
CA PRO A 49 -11.50 0.19 11.12
C PRO A 49 -12.56 0.02 10.01
N THR A 50 -12.39 -0.98 9.14
CA THR A 50 -13.30 -1.24 8.01
C THR A 50 -13.91 -2.64 8.08
N GLN A 51 -15.13 -2.78 7.55
CA GLN A 51 -15.79 -4.07 7.32
C GLN A 51 -15.67 -4.54 5.86
N ASP A 52 -15.13 -3.68 4.98
CA ASP A 52 -14.98 -3.97 3.55
C ASP A 52 -13.83 -4.94 3.28
N GLU A 53 -13.77 -5.43 2.04
CA GLU A 53 -12.63 -6.22 1.56
C GLU A 53 -11.33 -5.41 1.61
N LEU A 54 -10.25 -6.04 2.07
CA LEU A 54 -8.93 -5.46 2.13
C LEU A 54 -7.98 -6.29 1.27
N PHE A 55 -7.34 -5.63 0.32
CA PHE A 55 -6.38 -6.25 -0.59
C PHE A 55 -4.95 -5.94 -0.13
N LEU A 56 -4.13 -6.99 -0.01
CA LEU A 56 -2.69 -6.85 0.19
C LEU A 56 -2.00 -6.89 -1.17
N LEU A 57 -1.23 -5.85 -1.48
CA LEU A 57 -0.47 -5.76 -2.72
C LEU A 57 1.02 -5.90 -2.44
N SER A 58 1.69 -6.73 -3.24
CA SER A 58 3.15 -6.87 -3.24
C SER A 58 3.82 -5.69 -3.96
N SER A 59 3.61 -4.48 -3.44
CA SER A 59 4.12 -3.23 -3.99
C SER A 59 4.45 -2.24 -2.87
N SER A 60 5.09 -1.11 -3.23
CA SER A 60 5.18 0.02 -2.32
C SER A 60 3.85 0.78 -2.26
N GLY A 61 3.72 1.75 -1.34
CA GLY A 61 2.52 2.58 -1.27
C GLY A 61 2.12 3.26 -2.60
N SER A 62 3.08 3.62 -3.45
CA SER A 62 2.78 4.19 -4.77
C SER A 62 2.05 3.22 -5.70
N GLY A 63 2.34 1.91 -5.61
CA GLY A 63 1.64 0.90 -6.40
C GLY A 63 0.20 0.69 -5.92
N VAL A 64 -0.06 0.89 -4.63
CA VAL A 64 -1.44 0.89 -4.08
C VAL A 64 -2.20 2.13 -4.56
N MET A 65 -1.55 3.31 -4.61
CA MET A 65 -2.15 4.52 -5.18
C MET A 65 -2.57 4.30 -6.65
N GLU A 66 -1.68 3.72 -7.45
CA GLU A 66 -1.98 3.36 -8.84
C GLU A 66 -3.13 2.36 -8.94
N ALA A 67 -3.09 1.28 -8.15
CA ALA A 67 -4.15 0.28 -8.12
C ALA A 67 -5.52 0.91 -7.81
N ALA A 68 -5.58 1.88 -6.88
CA ALA A 68 -6.81 2.60 -6.59
C ALA A 68 -7.33 3.38 -7.80
N VAL A 69 -6.46 4.10 -8.52
CA VAL A 69 -6.84 4.86 -9.73
C VAL A 69 -7.35 3.94 -10.83
N VAL A 70 -6.55 2.93 -11.22
CA VAL A 70 -6.84 2.14 -12.43
C VAL A 70 -8.03 1.18 -12.27
N ASN A 71 -8.42 0.86 -11.04
CA ASN A 71 -9.56 -0.02 -10.78
C ASN A 71 -10.86 0.77 -10.47
N THR A 72 -10.80 2.09 -10.27
CA THR A 72 -11.98 2.88 -9.90
C THR A 72 -12.33 3.97 -10.91
N LEU A 73 -11.43 4.30 -11.84
CA LEU A 73 -11.59 5.37 -12.82
C LEU A 73 -11.30 4.87 -14.24
N SER A 74 -11.90 5.54 -15.21
CA SER A 74 -11.73 5.32 -16.64
C SER A 74 -11.10 6.54 -17.33
N PRO A 75 -10.45 6.36 -18.50
CA PRO A 75 -9.97 7.48 -19.30
C PRO A 75 -11.09 8.50 -19.59
N GLY A 76 -10.81 9.78 -19.35
CA GLY A 76 -11.76 10.88 -19.48
C GLY A 76 -12.57 11.19 -18.22
N ASP A 77 -12.50 10.35 -17.17
CA ASP A 77 -13.09 10.70 -15.87
C ASP A 77 -12.38 11.93 -15.29
N ARG A 78 -13.12 12.73 -14.52
CA ARG A 78 -12.62 13.97 -13.94
C ARG A 78 -12.52 13.87 -12.42
N VAL A 79 -11.35 14.18 -11.87
CA VAL A 79 -11.07 14.08 -10.43
C VAL A 79 -10.50 15.37 -9.87
N ILE A 80 -10.75 15.60 -8.58
CA ILE A 80 -10.12 16.68 -7.82
C ILE A 80 -8.96 16.09 -7.01
N VAL A 81 -7.77 16.67 -7.14
CA VAL A 81 -6.59 16.26 -6.36
C VAL A 81 -6.16 17.42 -5.46
N ALA A 82 -6.27 17.24 -4.15
CA ALA A 82 -5.74 18.19 -3.17
C ALA A 82 -4.22 18.07 -3.10
N GLN A 83 -3.51 18.99 -3.75
CA GLN A 83 -2.07 18.91 -3.95
C GLN A 83 -1.32 19.81 -2.97
N ALA A 84 -1.07 19.27 -1.76
CA ALA A 84 -0.31 19.96 -0.71
C ALA A 84 1.16 19.51 -0.58
N GLY A 85 1.71 18.86 -1.62
CA GLY A 85 3.10 18.39 -1.62
C GLY A 85 3.35 17.22 -2.57
N ASN A 86 4.48 16.52 -2.38
CA ASN A 86 4.95 15.49 -3.29
C ASN A 86 3.98 14.31 -3.45
N PHE A 87 3.27 13.92 -2.39
CA PHE A 87 2.30 12.82 -2.48
C PHE A 87 1.02 13.22 -3.22
N GLY A 88 0.59 14.49 -3.11
CA GLY A 88 -0.51 15.02 -3.93
C GLY A 88 -0.13 15.11 -5.39
N ALA A 89 1.09 15.60 -5.70
CA ALA A 89 1.62 15.62 -7.05
C ALA A 89 1.65 14.22 -7.69
N ARG A 90 2.01 13.20 -6.90
CA ARG A 90 2.01 11.81 -7.36
C ARG A 90 0.62 11.29 -7.75
N TRP A 91 -0.45 11.68 -7.05
CA TRP A 91 -1.81 11.34 -7.48
C TRP A 91 -2.11 11.95 -8.86
N SER A 92 -1.76 13.21 -9.08
CA SER A 92 -1.91 13.88 -10.38
C SER A 92 -1.13 13.15 -11.48
N ASP A 93 0.13 12.78 -11.21
CA ASP A 93 0.99 12.06 -12.16
C ASP A 93 0.39 10.71 -12.58
N ILE A 94 -0.10 9.93 -11.61
CA ILE A 94 -0.76 8.64 -11.85
C ILE A 94 -2.03 8.85 -12.69
N CYS A 95 -2.91 9.78 -12.30
CA CYS A 95 -4.15 10.05 -13.04
C CYS A 95 -3.87 10.45 -14.49
N ASN A 96 -2.91 11.34 -14.72
CA ASN A 96 -2.52 11.78 -16.06
C ASN A 96 -1.98 10.63 -16.92
N ALA A 97 -1.18 9.72 -16.34
CA ALA A 97 -0.67 8.55 -17.05
C ALA A 97 -1.79 7.64 -17.60
N TYR A 98 -2.93 7.61 -16.90
CA TYR A 98 -4.13 6.84 -17.29
C TYR A 98 -5.20 7.67 -18.01
N ARG A 99 -4.86 8.89 -18.46
CA ARG A 99 -5.75 9.82 -19.20
C ARG A 99 -6.99 10.23 -18.42
N ILE A 100 -6.85 10.39 -17.11
CA ILE A 100 -7.88 10.95 -16.22
C ILE A 100 -7.66 12.45 -16.14
N GLU A 101 -8.74 13.24 -16.22
CA GLU A 101 -8.70 14.69 -16.17
C GLU A 101 -8.55 15.18 -14.73
N VAL A 102 -7.41 15.78 -14.41
CA VAL A 102 -7.09 16.25 -13.06
C VAL A 102 -7.43 17.73 -12.88
N VAL A 103 -8.17 18.05 -11.83
CA VAL A 103 -8.35 19.39 -11.29
C VAL A 103 -7.59 19.47 -9.97
N SER A 104 -6.41 20.06 -9.97
CA SER A 104 -5.62 20.23 -8.75
C SER A 104 -6.10 21.45 -7.95
N ILE A 105 -6.22 21.28 -6.62
CA ILE A 105 -6.52 22.36 -5.66
C ILE A 105 -5.48 22.41 -4.54
#